data_AF-A0A9Q3SWL6-F1
#
_entry.id   AF-A0A9Q3SWL6-F1
#
_cell.length_a   1.000
_cell.length_b   1.000
_cell.length_c   1.000
_cell.angle_alpha   90.00
_cell.angle_beta   90.00
_cell.angle_gamma   90.00
#
_symmetry.space_group_name_H-M   'P 1'
#
loop_
_entity.id
_entity.type
_entity.pdbx_description
1 polymer ?
#
loop_
_entity_poly.entity_id
_entity_poly.type
_entity_poly.pdbx_seq_one_letter_code
_entity_poly.pdbx_strand_id
1 'polypeptide(L)'
;MKAIQVSARVDQSIKESAQKVFERQGLDMATAIKMFITKTAYEQQIPLSVQESNKHAYPDDWFSEQRIANRDEITRLAFEKSPIQDLDLSKKEDREEFMQ
;
A
#
# COMPACT_ATOMS: atom_id res chain seq x y z
N MET A 1 17.55 31.16 20.10
CA MET A 1 16.93 30.84 18.80
C MET A 1 15.67 31.67 18.66
N LYS A 2 15.42 32.25 17.48
CA LYS A 2 14.21 33.05 17.25
C LYS A 2 13.07 32.10 16.86
N ALA A 3 12.00 32.07 17.66
CA ALA A 3 10.80 31.30 17.30
C ALA A 3 10.05 32.05 16.19
N ILE A 4 9.67 31.32 15.14
CA ILE A 4 8.89 31.84 14.02
C ILE A 4 7.59 31.04 13.96
N GLN A 5 6.46 31.75 13.83
CA GLN A 5 5.16 31.12 13.68
C GLN A 5 4.90 30.78 12.20
N VAL A 6 4.44 29.55 11.95
CA VAL A 6 4.02 29.10 10.62
C VAL A 6 2.50 28.97 10.62
N SER A 7 1.83 29.62 9.67
CA SER A 7 0.38 29.55 9.48
C SER A 7 0.04 29.12 8.06
N ALA A 8 -0.82 28.12 7.91
CA ALA A 8 -1.29 27.63 6.62
C ALA A 8 -2.81 27.48 6.62
N ARG A 9 -3.45 27.75 5.47
CA ARG A 9 -4.87 27.46 5.26
C ARG A 9 -5.02 26.03 4.76
N VAL A 10 -5.89 25.27 5.40
CA VAL A 10 -6.19 23.88 5.08
C VAL A 10 -7.66 23.63 5.37
N ASP A 11 -8.26 22.73 4.59
CA ASP A 11 -9.63 22.28 4.83
C ASP A 11 -9.74 21.55 6.17
N GLN A 12 -10.85 21.80 6.87
CA GLN A 12 -11.08 21.25 8.21
C GLN A 12 -11.05 19.71 8.21
N SER A 13 -11.67 19.07 7.22
CA SER A 13 -11.71 17.61 7.10
C SER A 13 -10.33 16.99 6.91
N ILE A 14 -9.47 17.64 6.13
CA ILE A 14 -8.09 17.20 5.88
C ILE A 14 -7.26 17.36 7.16
N LYS A 15 -7.40 18.48 7.86
CA LYS A 15 -6.72 18.73 9.14
C LYS A 15 -7.05 17.63 10.16
N GLU A 16 -8.33 17.34 10.35
CA GLU A 16 -8.79 16.32 11.30
C GLU A 16 -8.28 14.92 10.92
N SER A 17 -8.30 14.60 9.63
CA SER A 17 -7.81 13.31 9.12
C SER A 17 -6.30 13.16 9.35
N ALA A 18 -5.52 14.19 9.03
CA ALA A 18 -4.07 14.22 9.27
C ALA A 18 -3.75 14.12 10.77
N GLN A 19 -4.51 14.81 11.62
CA GLN A 19 -4.31 14.76 13.07
C GLN A 19 -4.51 13.35 13.62
N LYS A 20 -5.56 12.64 13.22
CA LYS A 20 -5.77 11.23 13.61
C LYS A 20 -4.65 10.30 13.13
N VAL A 21 -4.02 10.61 11.99
CA VAL A 21 -2.88 9.82 11.49
C VAL A 21 -1.64 10.03 12.37
N PHE A 22 -1.32 11.29 12.70
CA PHE A 22 -0.16 11.60 13.52
C PHE A 22 -0.33 11.13 14.97
N GLU A 23 -1.52 11.29 15.55
CA GLU A 23 -1.83 10.80 16.91
C GLU A 23 -1.66 9.28 17.02
N ARG A 24 -2.11 8.52 16.00
CA ARG A 24 -1.88 7.06 15.95
C ARG A 24 -0.39 6.67 15.93
N GLN A 25 0.48 7.58 15.51
CA GLN A 25 1.93 7.40 15.49
C GLN A 25 2.62 8.06 16.70
N GLY A 26 1.86 8.58 17.67
CA GLY A 26 2.40 9.27 18.84
C GLY A 26 3.03 10.64 18.52
N LEU A 27 2.62 11.27 17.42
CA LEU A 27 3.15 12.54 16.94
C LEU A 27 2.10 13.65 17.00
N ASP A 28 2.53 14.83 17.46
CA ASP A 28 1.74 16.05 17.35
C ASP A 28 1.93 16.71 15.98
N MET A 29 0.90 17.42 15.51
CA MET A 29 0.88 18.13 14.23
C MET A 29 2.05 19.12 14.11
N ALA A 30 2.35 19.89 15.15
CA ALA A 30 3.44 20.86 15.09
C ALA A 30 4.80 20.17 14.95
N THR A 31 4.97 19.01 15.58
CA THR A 31 6.19 18.19 15.47
C THR A 31 6.33 17.63 14.05
N ALA A 32 5.25 17.12 13.47
CA ALA A 32 5.24 16.64 12.08
C ALA A 32 5.61 17.73 11.08
N ILE A 33 5.02 18.93 11.20
CA ILE A 33 5.35 20.08 10.35
C ILE A 33 6.81 20.52 10.52
N LYS A 34 7.31 20.54 11.76
CA LYS A 34 8.71 20.86 12.04
C LYS A 34 9.65 19.86 11.37
N MET A 35 9.38 18.57 11.49
CA MET A 35 10.16 17.51 10.83
C MET A 35 10.14 17.67 9.31
N PHE A 36 8.98 17.94 8.74
CA PHE A 36 8.83 18.19 7.30
C PHE A 36 9.72 19.34 6.84
N ILE A 37 9.58 20.54 7.43
CA ILE A 37 10.37 21.72 7.05
C ILE A 37 11.87 21.48 7.25
N THR A 38 12.24 20.83 8.36
CA THR A 38 13.64 20.52 8.68
C THR A 38 14.24 19.59 7.63
N LYS A 39 13.55 18.49 7.30
CA LYS A 39 14.01 17.55 6.27
C LYS A 39 14.11 18.21 4.90
N THR A 40 13.11 19.01 4.50
CA THR A 40 13.15 19.78 3.25
C THR A 40 14.35 20.72 3.19
N ALA A 41 14.67 21.42 4.29
CA ALA A 41 15.79 22.35 4.35
C ALA A 41 17.14 21.64 4.25
N TYR A 42 17.28 20.48 4.91
CA TYR A 42 18.52 19.69 4.89
C TYR A 42 18.76 18.99 3.56
N GLU A 43 17.73 18.37 2.98
CA GLU A 43 17.85 17.57 1.76
C GLU A 43 17.66 18.39 0.48
N GLN A 44 17.26 19.66 0.61
CA GLN A 44 16.98 20.58 -0.52
C GLN A 44 15.98 20.02 -1.54
N GLN A 45 15.12 19.10 -1.11
CA GLN A 45 14.09 18.46 -1.92
C GLN A 45 12.80 18.33 -1.12
N ILE A 46 11.67 18.16 -1.81
CA ILE A 46 10.38 17.90 -1.15
C ILE A 46 10.42 16.47 -0.58
N PRO A 47 10.23 16.27 0.74
CA PRO A 47 10.34 14.98 1.40
C PRO A 47 9.06 14.16 1.25
N LEU A 48 8.55 14.06 0.02
CA LEU A 48 7.43 13.23 -0.36
C LEU A 48 7.95 12.30 -1.46
N SER A 49 7.68 10.99 -1.33
CA SER A 49 7.93 10.08 -2.43
C SER A 49 6.90 10.37 -3.51
N VAL A 50 7.34 11.00 -4.59
CA VAL A 50 6.54 11.11 -5.82
C VAL A 50 6.60 9.74 -6.47
N GLN A 51 5.81 8.80 -5.97
CA GLN A 51 5.55 7.58 -6.72
C GLN A 51 4.60 7.99 -7.84
N GLU A 52 5.16 8.17 -9.04
CA GLU A 52 4.36 7.99 -10.25
C GLU A 52 3.68 6.64 -10.08
N SER A 53 2.35 6.65 -10.02
CA SER A 53 1.52 5.47 -9.81
C SER A 53 2.17 4.30 -10.52
N ASN A 54 2.58 3.29 -9.76
CA ASN A 54 3.29 2.10 -10.24
C ASN A 54 2.57 1.53 -11.48
N LYS A 55 2.95 1.97 -12.67
CA LYS A 55 2.59 1.36 -13.95
C LYS A 55 3.76 0.47 -14.33
N HIS A 56 4.03 -0.54 -13.51
CA HIS A 56 4.59 -1.75 -14.10
C HIS A 56 3.46 -2.30 -14.98
N ALA A 57 3.37 -1.80 -16.21
CA ALA A 57 2.59 -2.45 -17.23
C ALA A 57 3.08 -3.91 -17.23
N TYR A 58 2.14 -4.85 -17.15
CA TYR A 58 2.48 -6.24 -17.41
C TYR A 58 3.29 -6.28 -18.72
N PRO A 59 4.35 -7.12 -18.80
CA PRO A 59 5.04 -7.34 -20.06
C PRO A 59 4.03 -7.55 -21.19
N ASP A 60 4.31 -7.04 -22.39
CA ASP A 60 3.34 -7.05 -23.51
C ASP A 60 2.81 -8.47 -23.82
N ASP A 61 3.59 -9.50 -23.49
CA ASP A 61 3.28 -10.91 -23.68
C ASP A 61 2.51 -11.59 -22.52
N TRP A 62 2.22 -10.84 -21.45
CA TRP A 62 1.64 -11.39 -20.22
C TRP A 62 0.24 -11.98 -20.42
N PHE A 63 -0.53 -11.41 -21.34
CA PHE A 63 -1.85 -11.89 -21.74
C PHE A 63 -1.84 -12.61 -23.10
N SER A 64 -0.70 -13.13 -23.54
CA SER A 64 -0.66 -13.95 -24.75
C SER A 64 -1.50 -15.22 -24.60
N GLU A 65 -2.15 -15.65 -25.68
CA GLU A 65 -2.98 -16.87 -25.69
C GLU A 65 -2.21 -18.10 -25.20
N GLN A 66 -0.92 -18.18 -25.53
CA GLN A 66 -0.01 -19.24 -25.09
C GLN A 66 0.17 -19.25 -23.57
N ARG A 67 0.37 -18.09 -22.95
CA ARG A 67 0.52 -17.97 -21.49
C ARG A 67 -0.80 -18.26 -20.76
N ILE A 68 -1.93 -17.85 -21.33
CA ILE A 68 -3.26 -18.17 -20.79
C ILE A 68 -3.48 -19.69 -20.82
N ALA A 69 -3.21 -20.33 -21.95
CA ALA A 69 -3.31 -21.78 -22.09
C ALA A 69 -2.38 -22.53 -21.11
N ASN A 70 -1.12 -22.09 -20.98
CA ASN A 70 -0.17 -22.67 -20.03
C ASN A 70 -0.63 -22.48 -18.58
N ARG A 71 -1.21 -21.31 -18.23
CA ARG A 71 -1.77 -21.07 -16.89
C ARG A 71 -2.91 -22.05 -16.60
N ASP A 72 -3.81 -22.24 -17.56
CA ASP A 72 -4.95 -23.15 -17.41
C ASP A 72 -4.50 -24.60 -17.28
N GLU A 73 -3.49 -25.00 -18.04
CA GLU A 73 -2.89 -26.32 -17.95
C GLU A 73 -2.19 -26.55 -16.61
N ILE A 74 -1.38 -25.59 -16.15
CA ILE A 74 -0.72 -25.65 -14.82
C ILE A 74 -1.77 -25.73 -13.72
N THR A 75 -2.82 -24.92 -13.82
CA THR A 75 -3.94 -24.94 -12.86
C THR A 75 -4.56 -26.33 -12.85
N ARG A 76 -4.99 -26.86 -13.99
CA ARG A 76 -5.56 -28.21 -14.10
C ARG A 76 -4.64 -29.28 -13.54
N LEU A 77 -3.35 -29.25 -13.87
CA LEU A 77 -2.36 -30.21 -13.38
C LEU A 77 -2.15 -30.09 -11.86
N ALA A 78 -2.21 -28.88 -11.31
CA ALA A 78 -2.16 -28.66 -9.88
C ALA A 78 -3.41 -29.24 -9.19
N PHE A 79 -4.61 -29.04 -9.76
CA PHE A 79 -5.83 -29.69 -9.25
C PHE A 79 -5.75 -31.23 -9.32
N GLU A 80 -5.21 -31.79 -10.40
CA GLU A 80 -5.16 -33.25 -10.60
C GLU A 80 -4.08 -33.95 -9.78
N LYS A 81 -2.91 -33.31 -9.60
CA LYS A 81 -1.70 -33.96 -9.06
C LYS A 81 -1.27 -33.40 -7.70
N SER A 82 -1.84 -32.31 -7.23
CA SER A 82 -1.51 -31.79 -5.90
C SER A 82 -2.02 -32.77 -4.84
N PRO A 83 -1.15 -33.26 -3.93
CA PRO A 83 -1.57 -34.04 -2.78
C PRO A 83 -2.35 -33.20 -1.76
N ILE A 84 -2.43 -31.88 -1.96
CA ILE A 84 -3.17 -30.93 -1.13
C ILE A 84 -4.33 -30.40 -1.95
N GLN A 85 -5.49 -31.02 -1.81
CA GLN A 85 -6.75 -30.37 -2.13
C GLN A 85 -7.89 -30.98 -1.33
N ASP A 86 -8.19 -30.37 -0.18
CA ASP A 86 -9.43 -30.65 0.55
C ASP A 86 -10.05 -29.37 1.16
N LEU A 87 -9.67 -28.17 0.69
CA LEU A 87 -10.32 -26.94 1.13
C LEU A 87 -11.07 -26.28 -0.03
N ASP A 88 -12.39 -26.39 0.01
CA ASP A 88 -13.34 -25.66 -0.78
C ASP A 88 -13.64 -24.31 -0.09
N LEU A 89 -12.96 -23.25 -0.53
CA LEU A 89 -13.10 -21.90 0.01
C LEU A 89 -14.49 -21.27 -0.19
N SER A 90 -15.43 -21.97 -0.84
CA SER A 90 -16.85 -21.59 -0.83
C SER A 90 -17.55 -22.00 0.48
N LYS A 91 -17.04 -23.00 1.19
CA LYS A 91 -17.50 -23.44 2.50
C LYS A 91 -16.85 -22.62 3.60
N LYS A 92 -17.60 -22.40 4.67
CA LYS A 92 -17.16 -21.49 5.74
C LYS A 92 -16.06 -22.13 6.60
N GLU A 93 -16.15 -23.45 6.81
CA GLU A 93 -15.22 -24.23 7.63
C GLU A 93 -13.81 -24.22 7.03
N ASP A 94 -13.72 -24.48 5.72
CA ASP A 94 -12.47 -24.51 4.97
C ASP A 94 -11.80 -23.13 4.94
N ARG A 95 -12.59 -22.04 4.91
CA ARG A 95 -12.05 -20.67 5.01
C ARG A 95 -11.45 -20.37 6.37
N GLU A 96 -11.98 -20.96 7.44
CA GLU A 96 -11.48 -20.77 8.80
C GLU A 96 -10.19 -21.57 9.02
N GLU A 97 -10.07 -22.78 8.48
CA GLU A 97 -8.85 -23.61 8.53
C GLU A 97 -7.70 -23.01 7.70
N PHE A 98 -7.98 -22.41 6.55
CA PHE A 98 -6.97 -21.70 5.74
C PHE A 98 -6.38 -20.46 6.42
N MET A 99 -7.14 -19.82 7.31
CA MET A 99 -6.81 -18.52 7.92
C MET A 99 -6.23 -18.62 9.33
N GLN A 100 -6.02 -19.84 9.85
CA GLN A 100 -5.28 -20.12 11.09
C GLN A 100 -3.77 -20.24 10.81
#